data_AF-A0A2G6GMK6-F1
#
_entry.id   AF-A0A2G6GMK6-F1
#
_cell.length_a   1.000
_cell.length_b   1.000
_cell.length_c   1.000
_cell.angle_alpha   90.00
_cell.angle_beta   90.00
_cell.angle_gamma   90.00
#
_symmetry.space_group_name_H-M   'P 1'
#
loop_
_entity.id
_entity.type
_entity.pdbx_description
1 polymer ?
#
loop_
_entity_poly.entity_id
_entity_poly.type
_entity_poly.pdbx_seq_one_letter_code
_entity_poly.pdbx_strand_id
1 'polypeptide(L)'
;MKYAIEILKKEQDLIIEELRKGIDTDNNVKKIAEIKKAIAWLLKLEELNFKKVSEYDILELPNMQTGWSWFRIMNDCETDNREDWIEFKTSGLVEGDFIISHKPL
;
A
#
# COMPACT_ATOMS: atom_id res chain seq x y z
N MET A 1 0.97 -5.12 6.36
CA MET A 1 0.90 -5.30 7.82
C MET A 1 1.60 -6.59 8.28
N LYS A 2 1.30 -7.78 7.72
CA LYS A 2 2.00 -9.04 8.06
C LYS A 2 3.54 -8.93 8.09
N TYR A 3 4.15 -8.38 7.04
CA TYR A 3 5.60 -8.16 6.98
C TYR A 3 6.14 -7.30 8.15
N ALA A 4 5.47 -6.19 8.47
CA ALA A 4 5.88 -5.32 9.57
C ALA A 4 5.75 -6.02 10.94
N ILE A 5 4.69 -6.81 11.13
CA ILE A 5 4.50 -7.61 12.34
C ILE A 5 5.62 -8.66 12.49
N GLU A 6 6.02 -9.32 11.39
CA GLU A 6 7.12 -10.29 11.41
C GLU A 6 8.46 -9.66 11.79
N ILE A 7 8.77 -8.46 11.29
CA ILE A 7 9.98 -7.72 11.68
C ILE A 7 9.95 -7.41 13.18
N LEU A 8 8.85 -6.84 13.67
CA LEU A 8 8.71 -6.46 15.08
C LEU A 8 8.82 -7.67 16.02
N LYS A 9 8.31 -8.84 15.61
CA LYS A 9 8.48 -10.08 16.38
C LYS A 9 9.94 -10.54 16.45
N LYS A 10 10.68 -10.47 15.35
CA LYS A 10 12.12 -10.80 15.35
C LYS A 10 12.89 -9.87 16.27
N GLU A 11 12.58 -8.59 16.26
CA GLU A 11 13.22 -7.60 17.12
C GLU A 11 12.85 -7.79 18.60
N GLN A 12 11.60 -8.17 18.88
CA GLN A 12 11.18 -8.61 20.21
C GLN A 12 12.03 -9.78 20.72
N ASP A 13 12.27 -10.80 19.89
CA ASP A 13 13.09 -11.97 20.28
C ASP A 13 14.53 -11.57 20.59
N LEU A 14 15.13 -10.68 19.79
CA LEU A 14 16.48 -10.15 20.05
C LEU A 14 16.57 -9.40 21.38
N ILE A 15 15.60 -8.53 21.67
CA ILE A 15 15.56 -7.76 22.92
C ILE A 15 15.36 -8.70 24.12
N ILE A 16 14.56 -9.77 23.99
CA ILE A 16 14.39 -10.77 25.05
C ILE A 16 15.73 -11.48 25.34
N GLU A 17 16.51 -11.81 24.32
CA GLU A 17 17.84 -12.38 24.50
C GLU A 17 18.82 -11.42 25.16
N GLU A 18 18.77 -10.12 24.85
CA GLU A 18 19.56 -9.10 25.54
C GLU A 18 19.16 -8.94 27.01
N LEU A 19 17.85 -8.97 27.30
CA LEU A 19 17.31 -8.93 28.66
C LEU A 19 17.76 -10.13 29.49
N ARG A 20 17.77 -11.34 28.90
CA ARG A 20 18.28 -12.56 29.55
C ARG A 20 19.75 -12.45 29.91
N LYS A 21 20.54 -11.71 29.12
CA LYS A 21 21.96 -11.46 29.35
C LYS A 21 22.22 -10.29 30.32
N GLY A 22 21.18 -9.62 30.81
CA GLY A 22 21.30 -8.47 31.70
C GLY A 22 21.81 -7.20 31.02
N ILE A 23 21.72 -7.12 29.69
CA ILE A 23 22.21 -5.97 28.91
C ILE A 23 21.11 -4.90 28.83
N ASP A 24 21.46 -3.66 29.17
CA ASP A 24 20.62 -2.46 29.03
C ASP A 24 19.16 -2.65 29.47
N THR A 25 18.98 -3.23 30.67
CA THR A 25 17.71 -3.80 31.12
C THR A 25 16.57 -2.79 31.15
N ASP A 26 16.83 -1.58 31.67
CA ASP A 26 15.82 -0.53 31.78
C ASP A 26 15.32 -0.03 30.41
N ASN A 27 16.22 0.09 29.43
CA ASN A 27 15.88 0.54 28.09
C ASN A 27 15.14 -0.57 27.33
N ASN A 28 15.62 -1.81 27.44
CA ASN A 28 15.05 -2.95 26.75
C ASN A 28 13.65 -3.32 27.28
N VAL A 29 13.36 -3.10 28.57
CA VAL A 29 11.99 -3.21 29.12
C VAL A 29 11.05 -2.15 28.54
N LYS A 30 11.53 -0.92 28.28
CA LYS A 30 10.71 0.11 27.63
C LYS A 30 10.46 -0.24 26.15
N LYS A 31 11.51 -0.64 25.42
CA LYS A 31 11.41 -1.02 24.01
C LYS A 31 10.44 -2.19 23.79
N ILE A 32 10.50 -3.23 24.63
CA ILE A 32 9.60 -4.38 24.48
C ILE A 32 8.13 -4.00 24.74
N ALA A 33 7.87 -3.06 25.63
CA ALA A 33 6.52 -2.56 25.89
C ALA A 33 5.97 -1.81 24.66
N GLU A 34 6.79 -0.94 24.06
CA GLU A 34 6.41 -0.21 22.84
C GLU A 34 6.23 -1.15 21.64
N ILE A 35 7.09 -2.16 21.46
CA ILE A 35 6.93 -3.16 20.39
C ILE A 35 5.64 -3.94 20.55
N LYS A 36 5.33 -4.42 21.77
CA LYS A 36 4.06 -5.11 22.05
C LYS A 36 2.85 -4.24 21.73
N LYS A 37 2.91 -2.97 22.11
CA LYS A 37 1.86 -1.98 21.80
C LYS A 37 1.72 -1.81 20.28
N ALA A 38 2.82 -1.61 19.55
CA ALA A 38 2.81 -1.47 18.09
C ALA A 38 2.20 -2.70 17.39
N ILE A 39 2.57 -3.91 17.81
CA ILE A 39 1.98 -5.15 17.27
C ILE A 39 0.48 -5.20 17.52
N ALA A 40 0.02 -4.86 18.73
CA ALA A 40 -1.41 -4.84 19.06
C ALA A 40 -2.19 -3.85 18.20
N TRP A 41 -1.63 -2.65 17.94
CA TRP A 41 -2.24 -1.68 17.04
C TRP A 41 -2.32 -2.20 15.60
N LEU A 42 -1.26 -2.81 15.08
CA LEU A 42 -1.23 -3.36 13.72
C LEU A 42 -2.25 -4.48 13.54
N LEU A 43 -2.40 -5.38 14.52
CA LEU A 43 -3.42 -6.43 14.50
C LEU A 43 -4.83 -5.85 14.51
N LYS A 44 -5.09 -4.85 15.36
CA LYS A 44 -6.39 -4.19 15.44
C LYS A 44 -6.75 -3.46 14.14
N LEU A 45 -5.77 -2.88 13.45
CA LEU A 45 -5.97 -2.27 12.13
C LEU A 45 -6.29 -3.31 11.06
N GLU A 46 -5.68 -4.50 11.12
CA GLU A 46 -6.00 -5.63 10.25
C GLU A 46 -7.43 -6.15 10.50
N GLU A 47 -7.84 -6.28 11.77
CA GLU A 47 -9.21 -6.68 12.17
C GLU A 47 -10.28 -5.68 11.69
N LEU A 48 -10.01 -4.39 11.80
CA LEU A 48 -10.92 -3.34 11.34
C LEU A 48 -10.99 -3.23 9.80
N ASN A 49 -10.24 -4.07 9.09
CA ASN A 49 -10.13 -4.10 7.63
C ASN A 49 -9.89 -2.69 7.07
N PHE A 50 -9.08 -1.88 7.77
CA PHE A 50 -8.70 -0.55 7.31
C PHE A 50 -8.06 -0.74 5.94
N LYS A 51 -8.72 -0.21 4.89
CA LYS A 51 -8.21 -0.32 3.51
C LYS A 51 -6.75 0.10 3.54
N LYS A 52 -5.89 -0.72 2.92
CA LYS A 52 -4.51 -0.31 2.63
C LYS A 52 -4.58 1.06 1.99
N VAL A 53 -4.07 2.07 2.68
CA VAL A 53 -3.75 3.34 2.05
C VAL A 53 -2.54 3.04 1.19
N SER A 54 -2.77 2.55 -0.02
CA SER A 54 -1.72 2.58 -1.02
C SER A 54 -1.63 4.03 -1.47
N GLU A 55 -0.41 4.54 -1.47
CA GLU A 55 -0.09 5.85 -2.04
C GLU A 55 -0.49 5.94 -3.52
N TYR A 56 -0.60 4.78 -4.17
CA TYR A 56 -0.97 4.64 -5.56
C TYR A 56 -2.16 3.69 -5.74
N ASP A 57 -3.09 4.06 -6.61
CA ASP A 57 -3.96 3.08 -7.26
C ASP A 57 -3.30 2.60 -8.54
N ILE A 58 -3.37 1.30 -8.80
CA ILE A 58 -2.85 0.67 -10.01
C ILE A 58 -4.02 0.00 -10.72
N LEU A 59 -4.28 0.43 -11.96
CA LEU A 59 -5.30 -0.14 -12.83
C LEU A 59 -4.61 -0.75 -14.05
N GLU A 60 -4.78 -2.06 -14.21
CA GLU A 60 -4.34 -2.79 -15.41
C GLU A 60 -5.38 -2.63 -16.51
N LEU A 61 -4.94 -2.34 -17.74
CA LEU A 61 -5.85 -2.25 -18.87
C LEU A 61 -6.37 -3.62 -19.27
N PRO A 62 -7.68 -3.77 -19.55
CA PRO A 62 -8.28 -5.06 -19.84
C PRO A 62 -7.76 -5.65 -21.16
N ASN A 63 -7.60 -6.97 -21.21
CA ASN A 63 -7.35 -7.68 -22.47
C ASN A 63 -8.64 -7.78 -23.26
N MET A 64 -8.68 -7.21 -24.48
CA MET A 64 -9.89 -7.18 -25.31
C MET A 64 -9.95 -8.36 -26.30
N GLN A 65 -8.91 -9.19 -26.39
CA GLN A 65 -8.80 -10.36 -27.28
C GLN A 65 -8.95 -10.03 -28.78
N THR A 66 -8.69 -8.78 -29.18
CA THR A 66 -8.86 -8.32 -30.57
C THR A 66 -7.57 -8.35 -31.39
N GLY A 67 -6.43 -8.73 -30.78
CA GLY A 67 -5.11 -8.80 -31.43
C GLY A 67 -4.39 -7.45 -31.59
N TRP A 68 -5.13 -6.33 -31.56
CA TRP A 68 -4.62 -4.97 -31.47
C TRP A 68 -5.68 -4.05 -30.83
N SER A 69 -5.48 -3.68 -29.56
CA SER A 69 -6.29 -2.68 -28.88
C SER A 69 -5.44 -1.49 -28.46
N TRP A 70 -6.02 -0.29 -28.61
CA TRP A 70 -5.46 0.95 -28.12
C TRP A 70 -6.47 1.64 -27.23
N PHE A 71 -6.00 2.17 -26.10
CA PHE A 71 -6.80 2.91 -25.15
C PHE A 71 -6.42 4.38 -25.19
N ARG A 72 -7.45 5.24 -25.07
CA ARG A 72 -7.33 6.70 -24.98
C ARG A 72 -7.67 7.11 -23.56
N ILE A 73 -6.93 8.06 -23.01
CA ILE A 73 -7.27 8.70 -21.73
C ILE A 73 -8.12 9.94 -22.03
N MET A 74 -9.31 10.01 -21.43
CA MET A 74 -10.22 11.14 -21.57
C MET A 74 -10.45 11.78 -20.19
N ASN A 75 -10.41 13.11 -20.13
CA ASN A 75 -10.91 13.88 -19.00
C ASN A 75 -12.40 14.13 -19.22
N ASP A 76 -13.23 13.63 -18.30
CA ASP A 76 -14.69 13.78 -18.36
C ASP A 76 -15.17 15.20 -18.09
N CYS A 77 -14.29 16.10 -17.63
CA CYS A 77 -14.60 17.50 -17.32
C CYS A 77 -15.81 17.63 -16.37
N GLU A 78 -15.97 16.69 -15.43
CA GLU A 78 -17.08 16.64 -14.48
C GLU A 78 -18.48 16.50 -15.13
N THR A 79 -18.54 15.96 -16.35
CA THR A 79 -19.79 15.75 -17.09
C THR A 79 -19.87 14.39 -17.75
N ASP A 80 -21.07 13.80 -17.75
CA ASP A 80 -21.35 12.54 -18.46
C ASP A 80 -21.50 12.73 -19.98
N ASN A 81 -21.58 13.99 -20.45
CA ASN A 81 -21.68 14.29 -21.87
C ASN A 81 -20.33 14.11 -22.57
N ARG A 82 -20.20 13.07 -23.38
CA ARG A 82 -18.95 12.69 -24.06
C ARG A 82 -18.41 13.73 -25.03
N GLU A 83 -19.26 14.58 -25.58
CA GLU A 83 -18.82 15.65 -26.49
C GLU A 83 -17.99 16.71 -25.77
N ASP A 84 -18.14 16.81 -24.45
CA ASP A 84 -17.39 17.74 -23.61
C ASP A 84 -16.07 17.14 -23.10
N TRP A 85 -15.79 15.86 -23.40
CA TRP A 85 -14.60 15.17 -22.92
C TRP A 85 -13.35 15.59 -23.70
N ILE A 86 -12.26 15.83 -22.98
CA ILE A 86 -10.99 16.26 -23.57
C ILE A 86 -10.00 15.10 -23.51
N GLU A 87 -9.48 14.70 -24.66
CA GLU A 87 -8.43 13.69 -24.72
C GLU A 87 -7.12 14.23 -24.16
N PHE A 88 -6.51 13.44 -23.27
CA PHE A 88 -5.16 13.69 -22.82
C PHE A 88 -4.17 13.21 -23.89
N LYS A 89 -3.41 14.15 -24.49
CA LYS A 89 -2.50 13.87 -25.61
C LYS A 89 -1.24 13.14 -25.14
N THR A 90 -1.32 11.82 -24.97
CA THR A 90 -0.18 10.94 -24.67
C THR A 90 0.08 9.97 -25.81
N SER A 91 1.20 9.25 -25.73
CA SER A 91 1.35 7.99 -26.45
C SER A 91 0.18 7.07 -26.09
N GLY A 92 -0.48 6.48 -27.10
CA GLY A 92 -1.60 5.56 -26.89
C GLY A 92 -1.20 4.38 -26.03
N LEU A 93 -2.11 3.95 -25.16
CA LEU A 93 -1.89 2.82 -24.27
C LEU A 93 -2.36 1.52 -24.93
N VAL A 94 -1.74 0.39 -24.59
CA VAL A 94 -2.07 -0.94 -25.14
C VAL A 94 -2.44 -1.94 -24.05
N GLU A 95 -2.92 -3.11 -24.46
CA GLU A 95 -3.16 -4.22 -23.53
C GLU A 95 -1.88 -4.57 -22.76
N GLY A 96 -2.01 -4.71 -21.43
CA GLY A 96 -0.88 -4.95 -20.53
C GLY A 96 -0.19 -3.70 -19.98
N ASP A 97 -0.57 -2.49 -20.43
CA ASP A 97 -0.17 -1.25 -19.77
C ASP A 97 -0.92 -1.04 -18.44
N PHE A 98 -0.35 -0.20 -17.57
CA PHE A 98 -0.89 0.14 -16.26
C PHE A 98 -1.09 1.65 -16.12
N ILE A 99 -2.23 2.05 -15.56
CA ILE A 99 -2.46 3.42 -15.06
C ILE A 99 -2.12 3.44 -13.58
N ILE A 100 -1.21 4.32 -13.19
CA ILE A 100 -0.80 4.52 -11.80
C ILE A 100 -1.19 5.94 -11.40
N SER A 101 -2.13 6.08 -10.46
CA SER A 101 -2.53 7.37 -9.93
C SER A 101 -2.13 7.51 -8.47
N HIS A 102 -1.47 8.62 -8.14
CA HIS A 102 -1.16 8.96 -6.76
C HIS A 102 -2.41 9.51 -6.07
N LYS A 103 -2.83 8.92 -4.95
CA LYS A 103 -3.87 9.50 -4.10
C LYS A 103 -3.19 10.43 -3.09
N PRO A 104 -3.46 11.74 -3.11
CA PRO A 104 -3.03 12.59 -2.01
C PRO A 104 -3.69 12.11 -0.72
N LEU A 105 -2.88 12.01 0.34
CA LEU A 105 -3.30 11.63 1.70
C LEU A 105 -4.32 12.61 2.28
#